data_AF-A0A8J3SWB5-F1
#
_entry.id   AF-A0A8J3SWB5-F1
#
_cell.length_a   1.000
_cell.length_b   1.000
_cell.length_c   1.000
_cell.angle_alpha   90.00
_cell.angle_beta   90.00
_cell.angle_gamma   90.00
#
_symmetry.space_group_name_H-M   'P 1'
#
loop_
_entity.id
_entity.type
_entity.pdbx_description
1 polymer ?
#
loop_
_entity_poly.entity_id
_entity_poly.type
_entity_poly.pdbx_seq_one_letter_code
_entity_poly.pdbx_strand_id
1 'polypeptide(L)'
;MVNDEPENRLEVSISAEVEMGQYANFASVWHTQDGFVLDFAVITRPPQLANDPSSGQHFVSVPTRIVSRIRIPPSQVFELMKALEQQLTQYENETGQK
;
A
#
# COMPACT_ATOMS: atom_id res chain seq x y z
N MET A 1 33.57 -27.38 4.06
CA MET A 1 32.94 -26.99 5.34
C MET A 1 31.55 -26.52 4.97
N VAL A 2 30.50 -27.20 5.43
CA VAL A 2 29.12 -26.74 5.23
C VAL A 2 28.94 -25.55 6.18
N ASN A 3 28.56 -24.39 5.64
CA ASN A 3 28.34 -23.19 6.43
C ASN A 3 27.08 -23.43 7.27
N ASP A 4 27.26 -23.67 8.57
CA ASP A 4 26.20 -24.02 9.54
C ASP A 4 25.63 -22.74 10.18
N GLU A 5 25.41 -21.70 9.37
CA GLU A 5 24.72 -20.50 9.83
C GLU A 5 23.23 -20.82 9.96
N PRO A 6 22.61 -20.56 11.12
CA PRO A 6 21.21 -20.89 11.33
C PRO A 6 20.33 -20.11 10.33
N GLU A 7 19.47 -20.83 9.61
CA GLU A 7 18.48 -20.23 8.72
C GLU A 7 17.46 -19.44 9.55
N ASN A 8 17.43 -18.12 9.36
CA ASN A 8 16.41 -17.27 9.97
C ASN A 8 15.06 -17.53 9.30
N ARG A 9 14.15 -18.20 10.01
CA ARG A 9 12.76 -18.37 9.60
C ARG A 9 11.88 -17.36 10.32
N LEU A 10 11.13 -16.58 9.54
CA LEU A 10 10.09 -15.70 10.09
C LEU A 10 8.88 -16.56 10.44
N GLU A 11 8.56 -16.67 11.73
CA GLU A 11 7.26 -17.18 12.16
C GLU A 11 6.22 -16.08 11.98
N VAL A 12 5.35 -16.27 10.98
CA VAL A 12 4.27 -15.32 10.68
C VAL A 12 3.02 -15.77 11.42
N SER A 13 2.47 -14.89 12.25
CA SER A 13 1.15 -15.03 12.84
C SER A 13 0.28 -13.85 12.44
N ILE A 14 -1.02 -14.09 12.30
CA ILE A 14 -2.01 -13.08 11.95
C ILE A 14 -2.99 -12.91 13.11
N SER A 15 -3.27 -11.66 13.50
CA SER A 15 -4.28 -11.39 14.52
C SER A 15 -5.67 -11.41 13.88
N ALA A 16 -6.68 -11.81 14.66
CA ALA A 16 -8.07 -11.85 14.21
C ALA A 16 -8.58 -10.49 13.69
N GLU A 17 -8.02 -9.39 14.20
CA GLU A 17 -8.37 -8.02 13.80
C GLU A 17 -7.99 -7.70 12.34
N VAL A 18 -6.94 -8.33 11.81
CA VAL A 18 -6.44 -8.07 10.45
C VAL A 18 -6.63 -9.24 9.50
N GLU A 19 -7.05 -10.41 10.02
CA GLU A 19 -7.25 -11.65 9.26
C GLU A 19 -8.21 -11.46 8.07
N MET A 20 -9.32 -10.76 8.28
CA MET A 20 -10.31 -10.48 7.23
C MET A 20 -9.86 -9.42 6.22
N GLY A 21 -8.83 -8.65 6.54
CA GLY A 21 -8.41 -7.48 5.77
C GLY A 21 -9.42 -6.34 5.75
N GLN A 22 -9.06 -5.24 5.08
CA GLN A 22 -9.96 -4.12 4.80
C GLN A 22 -9.95 -3.83 3.30
N TYR A 23 -11.14 -3.63 2.73
CA TYR A 23 -11.25 -3.25 1.33
C TYR A 23 -10.71 -1.84 1.08
N ALA A 24 -9.83 -1.73 0.09
CA ALA A 24 -9.32 -0.47 -0.43
C ALA A 24 -9.25 -0.51 -1.95
N ASN A 25 -9.59 0.60 -2.60
CA ASN A 25 -9.50 0.77 -4.06
C ASN A 25 -8.59 1.93 -4.47
N PHE A 26 -7.86 2.47 -3.49
CA PHE A 26 -6.87 3.50 -3.68
C PHE A 26 -5.71 3.27 -2.72
N ALA A 27 -4.49 3.48 -3.20
CA ALA A 27 -3.28 3.46 -2.39
C ALA A 27 -2.46 4.73 -2.65
N SER A 28 -1.92 5.31 -1.59
CA SER A 28 -0.95 6.41 -1.65
C SER A 28 0.30 6.03 -0.86
N VAL A 29 1.46 6.31 -1.44
CA VAL A 29 2.75 6.09 -0.80
C VAL A 29 3.47 7.42 -0.73
N TRP A 30 3.88 7.79 0.47
CA TRP A 30 4.66 8.99 0.73
C TRP A 30 5.67 8.73 1.86
N HIS A 31 6.58 9.65 2.11
CA HIS A 31 7.60 9.48 3.15
C HIS A 31 7.74 10.74 4.01
N THR A 32 8.15 10.52 5.27
CA THR A 32 8.68 11.54 6.17
C THR A 32 10.17 11.31 6.37
N GLN A 33 10.80 12.15 7.19
CA GLN A 33 12.17 11.91 7.66
C GLN A 33 12.31 10.57 8.40
N ASP A 34 11.25 10.10 9.04
CA ASP A 34 11.27 8.92 9.93
C ASP A 34 10.84 7.62 9.25
N GLY A 35 10.35 7.68 8.00
CA GLY A 35 9.98 6.48 7.25
C GLY A 35 8.94 6.67 6.16
N PHE A 36 8.52 5.56 5.58
CA PHE A 36 7.50 5.49 4.54
C PHE A 36 6.13 5.29 5.16
N VAL A 37 5.12 5.91 4.56
CA VAL A 37 3.71 5.79 4.92
C VAL A 37 2.94 5.29 3.72
N LEU A 38 2.26 4.16 3.91
CA LEU A 38 1.37 3.54 2.94
C LEU A 38 -0.06 3.72 3.42
N ASP A 39 -0.82 4.54 2.71
CA ASP A 39 -2.23 4.79 2.96
C ASP A 39 -3.09 4.01 1.98
N PHE A 40 -3.96 3.15 2.52
CA PHE A 40 -5.00 2.47 1.76
C PHE A 40 -6.33 3.13 2.06
N ALA A 41 -7.07 3.48 1.01
CA ALA A 41 -8.31 4.23 1.11
C ALA A 41 -9.42 3.64 0.25
N VAL A 42 -10.65 3.99 0.61
CA VAL A 42 -11.84 3.72 -0.17
C VAL A 42 -12.45 5.03 -0.66
N ILE A 43 -12.79 5.10 -1.94
CA ILE A 43 -13.64 6.15 -2.49
C ILE A 43 -15.05 5.98 -1.91
N THR A 44 -15.53 6.97 -1.18
CA THR A 44 -16.78 6.88 -0.42
C THR A 44 -18.00 7.31 -1.22
N ARG A 45 -17.82 8.16 -2.23
CA ARG A 45 -18.87 8.70 -3.11
C ARG A 45 -18.31 8.98 -4.50
N PRO A 46 -19.14 8.99 -5.56
CA PRO A 46 -18.69 9.30 -6.91
C PRO A 46 -17.97 10.65 -7.01
N PRO A 47 -17.02 10.80 -7.95
CA PRO A 47 -16.38 12.08 -8.22
C PRO A 47 -17.39 13.18 -8.57
N GLN A 48 -17.16 14.38 -8.07
CA GLN A 48 -18.02 15.55 -8.33
C GLN A 48 -17.18 16.75 -8.75
N LEU A 49 -17.72 17.57 -9.66
CA LEU A 49 -17.12 18.88 -9.95
C LEU A 49 -17.32 19.80 -8.75
N ALA A 50 -16.22 20.38 -8.28
CA ALA A 50 -16.17 21.33 -7.18
C ALA A 50 -15.43 22.59 -7.62
N ASN A 51 -15.65 23.67 -6.89
CA ASN A 51 -15.02 24.96 -7.14
C ASN A 51 -14.11 25.28 -5.95
N ASP A 52 -12.88 25.68 -6.23
CA ASP A 52 -11.98 26.22 -5.22
C ASP A 52 -12.48 27.61 -4.80
N PRO A 53 -12.88 27.82 -3.53
CA PRO A 53 -13.40 29.10 -3.07
C PRO A 53 -12.37 30.25 -3.15
N SER A 54 -11.08 29.92 -3.18
CA SER A 54 -9.97 30.88 -3.15
C SER A 54 -9.49 31.30 -4.54
N SER A 55 -9.45 30.35 -5.48
CA SER A 55 -8.95 30.59 -6.84
C SER A 55 -10.06 30.65 -7.90
N GLY A 56 -11.29 30.22 -7.57
CA GLY A 56 -12.38 30.05 -8.53
C GLY A 56 -12.19 28.89 -9.52
N GLN A 57 -11.11 28.12 -9.38
CA GLN A 57 -10.79 27.03 -10.29
C GLN A 57 -11.73 25.83 -10.08
N HIS A 58 -12.17 25.23 -11.19
CA HIS A 58 -12.92 23.97 -11.17
C HIS A 58 -11.96 22.79 -10.97
N PHE A 59 -12.29 21.87 -10.07
CA PHE A 59 -11.56 20.62 -9.87
C PHE A 59 -12.51 19.44 -9.64
N VAL A 60 -12.00 18.23 -9.86
CA VAL A 60 -12.74 17.00 -9.55
C VAL A 60 -12.46 16.61 -8.10
N SER A 61 -13.48 16.69 -7.24
CA SER A 61 -13.43 16.21 -5.88
C SER A 61 -13.76 14.72 -5.83
N VAL A 62 -12.87 13.93 -5.23
CA VAL A 62 -13.07 12.49 -4.99
C VAL A 62 -13.04 12.26 -3.48
N PRO A 63 -14.20 12.16 -2.80
CA PRO A 63 -14.23 11.95 -1.37
C PRO A 63 -13.68 10.56 -0.99
N THR A 64 -12.57 10.53 -0.26
CA THR A 64 -11.88 9.29 0.15
C THR A 64 -11.81 9.17 1.67
N ARG A 65 -11.72 7.93 2.16
CA ARG A 65 -11.47 7.62 3.58
C ARG A 65 -10.34 6.61 3.69
N ILE A 66 -9.33 6.92 4.49
CA ILE A 66 -8.26 5.98 4.84
C ILE A 66 -8.87 4.86 5.68
N VAL A 67 -8.65 3.62 5.26
CA VAL A 67 -9.08 2.41 5.96
C VAL A 67 -7.89 1.75 6.66
N SER A 68 -6.69 1.87 6.10
CA SER A 68 -5.47 1.37 6.72
C SER A 68 -4.29 2.29 6.44
N ARG A 69 -3.41 2.47 7.44
CA ARG A 69 -2.15 3.20 7.32
C ARG A 69 -1.04 2.35 7.92
N ILE A 70 -0.04 2.02 7.12
CA ILE A 70 1.16 1.29 7.57
C ILE A 70 2.36 2.24 7.51
N ARG A 71 3.18 2.24 8.56
CA ARG A 71 4.44 2.99 8.61
C ARG A 71 5.60 2.03 8.62
N ILE A 72 6.59 2.26 7.76
CA ILE A 72 7.69 1.34 7.53
C ILE A 72 9.02 2.11 7.62
N PRO A 73 9.99 1.64 8.41
CA PRO A 73 11.33 2.23 8.42
C PRO A 73 11.98 2.16 7.04
N PRO A 74 12.84 3.13 6.65
CA PRO A 74 13.49 3.13 5.35
C PRO A 74 14.27 1.84 5.03
N SER A 75 14.85 1.20 6.05
CA SER A 75 15.61 -0.05 5.88
C SER A 75 14.75 -1.25 5.43
N GLN A 76 13.44 -1.20 5.61
CA GLN A 76 12.53 -2.31 5.29
C GLN A 76 11.74 -2.07 4.00
N VAL A 77 11.69 -0.83 3.47
CA VAL A 77 10.89 -0.53 2.28
C VAL A 77 11.42 -1.22 1.02
N PHE A 78 12.74 -1.40 0.91
CA PHE A 78 13.34 -1.99 -0.28
C PHE A 78 12.92 -3.45 -0.49
N GLU A 79 12.87 -4.23 0.59
CA GLU A 79 12.42 -5.62 0.52
C GLU A 79 10.93 -5.71 0.20
N LEU A 80 10.11 -4.79 0.73
CA LEU A 80 8.70 -4.69 0.35
C LEU A 80 8.54 -4.42 -1.16
N MET A 81 9.32 -3.48 -1.71
CA MET A 81 9.25 -3.16 -3.15
C MET A 81 9.64 -4.36 -4.02
N LYS A 82 10.71 -5.09 -3.66
CA LYS A 82 11.11 -6.31 -4.37
C LYS A 82 10.02 -7.38 -4.32
N ALA A 83 9.40 -7.58 -3.15
CA ALA A 83 8.32 -8.54 -3.00
C ALA A 83 7.11 -8.15 -3.86
N LEU A 84 6.74 -6.87 -3.91
CA LEU A 84 5.65 -6.38 -4.75
C LEU A 84 5.94 -6.58 -6.25
N GLU A 85 7.16 -6.28 -6.71
CA GLU A 85 7.57 -6.49 -8.10
C GLU A 85 7.55 -7.98 -8.49
N GLN A 86 8.03 -8.85 -7.60
CA GLN A 86 7.97 -10.29 -7.79
C GLN A 86 6.52 -10.78 -7.90
N GLN A 87 5.63 -10.32 -7.01
CA GLN A 87 4.22 -10.71 -7.03
C GLN A 87 3.50 -10.18 -8.28
N LEU A 88 3.81 -8.96 -8.73
CA LEU A 88 3.28 -8.42 -9.98
C LEU A 88 3.70 -9.28 -11.16
N THR A 89 5.00 -9.58 -11.28
CA THR A 89 5.53 -10.44 -12.34
C THR A 89 4.85 -11.81 -12.36
N GLN A 90 4.62 -12.40 -11.18
CA GLN A 90 3.92 -13.67 -11.05
C GLN A 90 2.46 -13.57 -11.54
N TYR A 91 1.73 -12.54 -11.10
CA TYR A 91 0.34 -12.31 -11.51
C TYR A 91 0.20 -12.10 -13.03
N GLU A 92 1.11 -11.34 -13.65
CA GLU A 92 1.12 -11.12 -15.10
C GLU A 92 1.33 -12.43 -15.86
N ASN A 93 2.23 -13.30 -15.38
CA ASN A 93 2.48 -14.61 -15.98
C ASN A 93 1.27 -15.55 -15.85
N GLU A 94 0.56 -15.50 -14.73
CA GLU A 94 -0.62 -16.34 -14.47
C GLU A 94 -1.86 -15.89 -15.26
N THR A 95 -2.05 -14.58 -15.40
CA THR A 95 -3.26 -14.00 -16.02
C THR A 95 -3.09 -13.60 -17.48
N GLY A 96 -1.85 -13.52 -17.97
CA GLY A 96 -1.53 -13.04 -19.32
C GLY A 96 -1.79 -11.55 -19.53
N GLN A 97 -2.04 -10.79 -18.46
CA GLN A 97 -2.17 -9.33 -18.50
C GLN A 97 -0.81 -8.67 -18.32
N LYS A 98 -0.51 -7.67 -19.14
CA LYS A 98 0.61 -6.72 -18.99
C LYS A 98 0.07 -5.30 -19.11
#